data_AF-A0A5K1DBU7-F1
#
_entry.id   AF-A0A5K1DBU7-F1
#
_cell.length_a   1.000
_cell.length_b   1.000
_cell.length_c   1.000
_cell.angle_alpha   90.00
_cell.angle_beta   90.00
_cell.angle_gamma   90.00
#
_symmetry.space_group_name_H-M   'P 1'
#
loop_
_entity.id
_entity.type
_entity.pdbx_description
1 polymer ?
#
loop_
_entity_poly.entity_id
_entity_poly.type
_entity_poly.pdbx_seq_one_letter_code
_entity_poly.pdbx_strand_id
1 'polypeptide(L)'
;VFEVVRGEFWYKPDYSLYAEMVKTLARNGRTGEIESIVSVLVGEQLVEDLRGLTKLIRALIGARMGKCAFAVYGAMRSAAFVPDDHLFGVLVKGLRRLGEADSAALVAKDYETIENEQFEKANRK
;
A
#
# COMPACT_ATOMS: atom_id res chain seq x y z
N VAL A 1 -21.23 11.29 -0.80
CA VAL A 1 -20.79 11.39 -2.22
C VAL A 1 -19.73 10.35 -2.54
N PHE A 2 -18.56 10.36 -1.89
CA PHE A 2 -17.51 9.35 -2.10
C PHE A 2 -18.03 7.91 -1.97
N GLU A 3 -18.69 7.58 -0.87
CA GLU A 3 -19.32 6.26 -0.64
C GLU A 3 -20.22 5.78 -1.77
N VAL A 4 -21.02 6.68 -2.35
CA VAL A 4 -21.98 6.36 -3.42
C VAL A 4 -21.24 6.03 -4.72
N VAL A 5 -20.22 6.82 -5.06
CA VAL A 5 -19.41 6.64 -6.27
C VAL A 5 -18.71 5.28 -6.28
N ARG A 6 -18.33 4.73 -5.12
CA ARG A 6 -17.65 3.43 -5.02
C ARG A 6 -18.53 2.22 -5.35
N GLY A 7 -19.86 2.38 -5.22
CA GLY A 7 -20.81 1.32 -5.55
C GLY A 7 -21.11 1.21 -7.06
N GLU A 8 -20.61 2.13 -7.86
CA GLU A 8 -20.88 2.18 -9.30
C GLU A 8 -20.01 1.18 -10.08
N PHE A 9 -20.57 0.55 -11.12
CA PHE A 9 -19.88 -0.50 -11.89
C PHE A 9 -18.62 -0.03 -12.63
N TRP A 10 -18.51 1.27 -12.89
CA TRP A 10 -17.36 1.88 -13.58
C TRP A 10 -16.29 2.37 -12.59
N TYR A 11 -16.55 2.28 -11.29
CA TYR A 11 -15.61 2.72 -10.28
C TYR A 11 -14.36 1.85 -10.26
N LYS A 12 -13.23 2.53 -10.10
CA LYS A 12 -11.93 1.94 -9.84
C LYS A 12 -11.27 2.76 -8.74
N PRO A 13 -10.57 2.13 -7.77
CA PRO A 13 -9.89 2.87 -6.73
C PRO A 13 -8.90 3.90 -7.31
N ASP A 14 -9.08 5.17 -6.95
CA ASP A 14 -8.11 6.23 -7.24
C ASP A 14 -7.21 6.43 -6.03
N TYR A 15 -6.05 5.80 -6.05
CA TYR A 15 -5.08 5.87 -4.95
C TYR A 15 -4.56 7.29 -4.69
N SER A 16 -4.59 8.19 -5.68
CA SER A 16 -4.20 9.60 -5.48
C SER A 16 -5.25 10.33 -4.65
N LEU A 17 -6.53 10.05 -4.87
CA LEU A 17 -7.63 10.56 -4.05
C LEU A 17 -7.55 10.03 -2.61
N TYR A 18 -7.35 8.72 -2.44
CA TYR A 18 -7.13 8.14 -1.10
C TYR A 18 -5.92 8.77 -0.40
N ALA A 19 -4.81 9.00 -1.11
CA ALA A 19 -3.64 9.66 -0.55
C ALA A 19 -3.94 11.08 -0.05
N GLU A 20 -4.76 11.84 -0.77
CA GLU A 20 -5.13 13.19 -0.36
C GLU A 20 -6.11 13.19 0.82
N MET A 21 -7.04 12.24 0.85
CA MET A 21 -7.91 12.00 2.02
C MET A 21 -7.08 11.65 3.26
N VAL A 22 -6.10 10.75 3.14
CA VAL A 22 -5.18 10.38 4.23
C VAL A 22 -4.44 11.61 4.75
N LYS A 23 -3.82 12.41 3.88
CA LYS A 23 -3.12 13.63 4.31
C LYS A 23 -4.06 14.61 5.02
N THR A 24 -5.26 14.80 4.48
CA THR A 24 -6.24 15.75 5.03
C THR A 24 -6.74 15.29 6.39
N LEU A 25 -7.10 14.01 6.54
CA LEU A 25 -7.52 13.43 7.81
C LEU A 25 -6.39 13.46 8.85
N ALA A 26 -5.16 13.16 8.44
CA ALA A 26 -3.99 13.18 9.32
C ALA A 26 -3.70 14.58 9.87
N ARG A 27 -3.80 15.62 9.03
CA ARG A 27 -3.68 17.02 9.46
C ARG A 27 -4.73 17.41 10.51
N ASN A 28 -5.88 16.74 10.50
CA ASN A 28 -6.97 16.96 11.45
C ASN A 28 -6.96 15.95 12.61
N GLY A 29 -5.95 15.08 12.73
CA GLY A 29 -5.86 14.07 13.79
C GLY A 29 -6.90 12.95 13.71
N ARG A 30 -7.60 12.79 12.57
CA ARG A 30 -8.71 11.83 12.40
C ARG A 30 -8.19 10.45 11.98
N THR A 31 -7.38 9.82 12.82
CA THR A 31 -6.73 8.53 12.53
C THR A 31 -7.73 7.38 12.33
N GLY A 32 -8.80 7.31 13.14
CA GLY A 32 -9.81 6.26 13.01
C GLY A 32 -10.53 6.25 11.66
N GLU A 33 -10.67 7.41 11.02
CA GLU A 33 -11.20 7.48 9.65
C GLU A 33 -10.20 7.08 8.59
N ILE A 34 -8.90 7.33 8.82
CA ILE A 34 -7.86 6.79 7.94
C ILE A 34 -7.93 5.25 7.98
N GLU A 35 -8.08 4.65 9.16
CA GLU A 35 -8.24 3.20 9.30
C GLU A 35 -9.49 2.70 8.57
N SER A 36 -10.61 3.41 8.72
CA SER A 36 -11.87 3.07 8.04
C SER A 36 -11.73 3.11 6.52
N ILE A 37 -11.23 4.20 5.93
CA ILE A 37 -11.12 4.31 4.46
C ILE A 37 -10.12 3.30 3.88
N VAL A 38 -9.03 3.00 4.60
CA VAL A 38 -8.04 2.00 4.18
C VAL A 38 -8.63 0.60 4.28
N SER A 39 -9.36 0.29 5.34
CA SER A 39 -10.02 -1.01 5.51
C SER A 39 -10.97 -1.29 4.34
N VAL A 40 -11.77 -0.29 3.94
CA VAL A 40 -12.65 -0.48 2.78
C VAL A 40 -11.85 -0.62 1.49
N LEU A 41 -10.81 0.19 1.26
CA LEU A 41 -9.95 0.07 0.07
C LEU A 41 -9.31 -1.33 -0.04
N VAL A 42 -8.83 -1.89 1.06
CA VAL A 42 -8.22 -3.23 1.12
C VAL A 42 -9.24 -4.33 0.84
N GLY A 43 -10.53 -4.10 1.12
CA GLY A 43 -11.62 -5.00 0.76
C GLY A 43 -12.13 -4.85 -0.69
N GLU A 44 -11.71 -3.82 -1.41
CA GLU A 44 -12.06 -3.59 -2.82
C GLU A 44 -11.12 -4.36 -3.76
N GLN A 45 -11.54 -4.56 -5.02
CA GLN A 45 -10.66 -5.09 -6.06
C GLN A 45 -9.63 -4.03 -6.45
N LEU A 46 -8.39 -4.20 -5.98
CA LEU A 46 -7.30 -3.30 -6.35
C LEU A 46 -7.00 -3.34 -7.85
N VAL A 47 -6.57 -2.18 -8.36
CA VAL A 47 -6.05 -1.99 -9.72
C VAL A 47 -4.53 -1.83 -9.65
N GLU A 48 -3.80 -2.43 -10.58
CA GLU A 48 -2.34 -2.34 -10.63
C GLU A 48 -1.86 -0.95 -11.11
N ASP A 49 -1.90 0.04 -10.20
CA ASP A 49 -1.27 1.35 -10.38
C ASP A 49 -0.21 1.56 -9.30
N LEU A 50 1.00 1.08 -9.57
CA LEU A 50 2.14 1.17 -8.65
C LEU A 50 2.49 2.61 -8.27
N ARG A 51 2.27 3.57 -9.19
CA ARG A 51 2.53 4.99 -8.91
C ARG A 51 1.50 5.55 -7.92
N GLY A 52 0.22 5.23 -8.11
CA GLY A 52 -0.84 5.57 -7.18
C GLY A 52 -0.64 4.91 -5.80
N LEU A 53 -0.37 3.61 -5.77
CA LEU A 53 -0.08 2.87 -4.54
C LEU A 53 1.13 3.45 -3.79
N THR A 54 2.19 3.84 -4.49
CA THR A 54 3.34 4.53 -3.91
C THR A 54 2.95 5.85 -3.24
N LYS A 55 2.07 6.65 -3.86
CA LYS A 55 1.59 7.90 -3.27
C LYS A 55 0.78 7.64 -2.01
N LEU A 56 -0.12 6.65 -2.04
CA LEU A 56 -0.94 6.27 -0.89
C LEU A 56 -0.08 5.78 0.28
N ILE A 57 0.84 4.86 0.02
CA ILE A 57 1.75 4.33 1.04
C ILE A 57 2.60 5.45 1.66
N ARG A 58 3.13 6.38 0.85
CA ARG A 58 3.84 7.56 1.37
C ARG A 58 2.95 8.42 2.27
N ALA A 59 1.68 8.62 1.89
CA ALA A 59 0.73 9.37 2.69
C ALA A 59 0.47 8.69 4.05
N LEU A 60 0.28 7.37 4.05
CA LEU A 60 0.08 6.58 5.27
C LEU A 60 1.31 6.61 6.18
N ILE A 61 2.51 6.45 5.62
CA ILE A 61 3.76 6.58 6.37
C ILE A 61 3.90 7.99 6.97
N GLY A 62 3.57 9.03 6.20
CA GLY A 62 3.58 10.42 6.67
C GLY A 62 2.56 10.68 7.78
N ALA A 63 1.41 10.02 7.72
CA ALA A 63 0.36 10.04 8.73
C ALA A 63 0.66 9.15 9.96
N ARG A 64 1.82 8.49 10.01
CA ARG A 64 2.20 7.50 11.04
C ARG A 64 1.26 6.29 11.13
N MET A 65 0.60 5.94 10.03
CA MET A 65 -0.33 4.82 9.93
C MET A 65 0.38 3.57 9.40
N GLY A 66 1.33 3.05 10.17
CA GLY A 66 2.19 1.92 9.79
C GLY A 66 1.41 0.64 9.46
N LYS A 67 0.49 0.25 10.35
CA LYS A 67 -0.41 -0.90 10.14
C LYS A 67 -1.24 -0.78 8.86
N CYS A 68 -1.78 0.40 8.56
CA CYS A 68 -2.51 0.65 7.32
C CYS A 68 -1.62 0.51 6.08
N ALA A 69 -0.38 1.02 6.13
CA ALA A 69 0.57 0.86 5.02
C ALA A 69 0.88 -0.62 4.77
N PHE A 70 1.04 -1.41 5.84
CA PHE A 70 1.24 -2.86 5.73
C PHE A 70 -0.03 -3.59 5.23
N ALA A 71 -1.23 -3.16 5.62
CA ALA A 71 -2.48 -3.72 5.10
C ALA A 71 -2.63 -3.51 3.59
N VAL A 72 -2.28 -2.31 3.08
CA VAL A 72 -2.26 -2.05 1.63
C VAL A 72 -1.26 -2.97 0.93
N TYR A 73 -0.07 -3.18 1.51
CA TYR A 73 0.90 -4.15 0.97
C TYR A 73 0.33 -5.58 0.95
N GLY A 74 -0.36 -6.01 2.01
CA GLY A 74 -1.03 -7.31 2.04
C GLY A 74 -2.06 -7.46 0.92
N ALA A 75 -2.87 -6.43 0.68
CA ALA A 75 -3.83 -6.41 -0.42
C ALA A 75 -3.17 -6.49 -1.80
N MET A 76 -2.05 -5.79 -2.00
CA MET A 76 -1.25 -5.90 -3.24
C MET A 76 -0.78 -7.34 -3.46
N ARG A 77 -0.28 -8.00 -2.41
CA ARG A 77 0.16 -9.40 -2.50
C ARG A 77 -0.99 -10.34 -2.86
N SER A 78 -2.15 -10.18 -2.24
CA SER A 78 -3.35 -10.97 -2.55
C SER A 78 -3.82 -10.77 -3.99
N ALA A 79 -3.60 -9.58 -4.55
CA ALA A 79 -3.86 -9.28 -5.96
C ALA A 79 -2.72 -9.69 -6.92
N ALA A 80 -1.66 -10.35 -6.42
CA ALA A 80 -0.46 -10.74 -7.16
C ALA A 80 0.29 -9.56 -7.81
N PHE A 81 0.16 -8.35 -7.27
CA PHE A 81 0.90 -7.18 -7.74
C PHE A 81 2.30 -7.18 -7.15
N VAL A 82 3.31 -7.07 -8.01
CA VAL A 82 4.71 -7.01 -7.62
C VAL A 82 5.13 -5.53 -7.52
N PRO A 83 5.44 -5.01 -6.33
CA PRO A 83 5.97 -3.66 -6.22
C PRO A 83 7.30 -3.51 -6.98
N ASP A 84 7.60 -2.29 -7.44
CA ASP A 84 8.94 -1.98 -7.96
C ASP A 84 9.93 -1.72 -6.80
N ASP A 85 11.23 -1.73 -7.12
CA ASP A 85 12.32 -1.52 -6.15
C ASP A 85 12.12 -0.23 -5.33
N HIS A 86 11.56 0.80 -5.97
CA HIS A 86 11.27 2.07 -5.32
C HIS A 86 10.16 1.96 -4.28
N LEU A 87 9.03 1.35 -4.62
CA LEU A 87 7.91 1.14 -3.72
C LEU A 87 8.29 0.22 -2.56
N PHE A 88 9.04 -0.85 -2.83
CA PHE A 88 9.61 -1.71 -1.79
C PHE A 88 10.49 -0.92 -0.83
N GLY A 89 11.43 -0.13 -1.37
CA GLY A 89 12.30 0.72 -0.56
C GLY A 89 11.53 1.73 0.31
N VAL A 90 10.45 2.30 -0.22
CA VAL A 90 9.56 3.21 0.51
C VAL A 90 8.86 2.48 1.67
N LEU A 91 8.29 1.30 1.41
CA LEU A 91 7.59 0.49 2.42
C LEU A 91 8.51 0.09 3.57
N VAL A 92 9.63 -0.57 3.28
CA VAL A 92 10.54 -1.09 4.31
C VAL A 92 11.11 0.04 5.17
N LYS A 93 11.62 1.12 4.55
CA LYS A 93 12.18 2.26 5.28
C LYS A 93 11.10 2.98 6.10
N GLY A 94 9.89 3.10 5.54
CA GLY A 94 8.75 3.73 6.20
C GLY A 94 8.30 2.98 7.45
N LEU A 95 8.08 1.66 7.32
CA LEU A 95 7.65 0.80 8.42
C LEU A 95 8.68 0.76 9.56
N ARG A 96 9.98 0.59 9.23
CA ARG A 96 11.06 0.65 10.24
C ARG A 96 11.04 1.96 11.02
N ARG A 97 10.88 3.09 10.33
CA ARG A 97 10.83 4.41 10.98
C ARG A 97 9.63 4.58 11.92
N LEU A 98 8.55 3.84 11.69
CA LEU A 98 7.35 3.85 12.53
C LEU A 98 7.38 2.82 13.66
N GLY A 99 8.47 2.05 13.79
CA GLY A 99 8.59 0.99 14.80
C GLY A 99 7.92 -0.34 14.40
N GLU A 100 7.39 -0.45 13.19
CA GLU A 100 6.77 -1.67 12.65
C GLU A 100 7.85 -2.62 12.09
N ALA A 101 8.81 -2.99 12.94
CA ALA A 101 10.02 -3.71 12.54
C ALA A 101 9.71 -5.11 11.96
N ASP A 102 8.77 -5.82 12.56
CA ASP A 102 8.36 -7.16 12.12
C ASP A 102 7.70 -7.10 10.74
N SER A 103 6.76 -6.16 10.53
CA SER A 103 6.16 -5.91 9.22
C SER A 103 7.21 -5.55 8.17
N ALA A 104 8.18 -4.70 8.52
CA ALA A 104 9.25 -4.34 7.61
C ALA A 104 10.16 -5.52 7.24
N ALA A 105 10.44 -6.41 8.20
CA ALA A 105 11.24 -7.62 7.97
C ALA A 105 10.50 -8.60 7.05
N LEU A 106 9.18 -8.76 7.22
CA LEU A 106 8.35 -9.56 6.34
C LEU A 106 8.38 -9.04 4.89
N VAL A 107 8.19 -7.73 4.70
CA VAL A 107 8.26 -7.10 3.37
C VAL A 107 9.64 -7.30 2.72
N ALA A 108 10.72 -7.13 3.49
CA ALA A 108 12.09 -7.31 2.97
C ALA A 108 12.34 -8.76 2.52
N LYS A 109 11.94 -9.74 3.33
CA LYS A 109 12.07 -11.16 3.00
C LYS A 109 11.25 -11.56 1.76
N ASP A 110 10.03 -11.03 1.64
CA ASP A 110 9.21 -11.26 0.46
C ASP A 110 9.91 -10.75 -0.81
N TYR A 111 10.52 -9.55 -0.76
CA TYR A 111 11.24 -8.97 -1.89
C TYR A 111 12.46 -9.80 -2.31
N GLU A 112 13.29 -10.22 -1.36
CA GLU A 112 14.43 -11.11 -1.62
C GLU A 112 13.99 -12.42 -2.31
N THR A 113 12.85 -12.97 -1.91
CA THR A 113 12.30 -14.18 -2.53
C THR A 113 11.92 -13.94 -3.98
N ILE A 114 11.26 -12.81 -4.26
CA ILE A 114 10.85 -12.42 -5.62
C ILE A 114 12.06 -12.19 -6.52
N GLU A 115 13.07 -11.46 -6.06
CA GLU A 115 14.31 -11.21 -6.83
C GLU A 115 15.04 -12.52 -7.17
N ASN A 116 15.17 -13.42 -6.21
CA ASN A 116 15.80 -14.73 -6.42
C ASN A 116 15.04 -15.57 -7.44
N GLU A 117 13.71 -15.61 -7.37
CA GLU A 117 12.89 -16.32 -8.35
C GLU A 117 13.01 -15.75 -9.76
N GLN A 118 13.09 -14.42 -9.90
CA GLN A 118 13.29 -13.76 -11.19
C GLN A 118 14.68 -14.08 -11.76
N PHE A 119 15.72 -14.04 -10.93
CA PHE A 119 17.09 -14.37 -11.31
C PHE A 119 17.23 -15.83 -11.76
N GLU A 120 16.65 -16.79 -11.02
CA GLU A 120 16.66 -18.20 -11.42
C GLU A 120 15.94 -18.44 -12.75
N LYS A 121 14.78 -17.79 -12.96
CA LYS A 121 14.03 -17.92 -14.23
C LYS A 121 14.82 -17.34 -15.41
N ALA A 122 15.61 -16.29 -15.19
CA ALA A 122 16.44 -15.67 -16.21
C ALA A 122 17.64 -16.57 -16.62
N ASN A 123 18.24 -17.28 -15.67
CA ASN A 123 19.40 -18.15 -15.92
C ASN A 123 19.06 -19.57 -16.43
N ARG A 124 17.77 -19.95 -16.46
CA ARG A 124 17.31 -21.23 -17.04
C ARG A 124 17.00 -21.14 -18.55
N LYS A 125 17.17 -19.97 -19.18
CA LYS A 125 17.02 -19.75 -20.62
C LYS A 125 18.38 -19.61 -21.29
#